data_AF-A0A7S2UGK3-F1
#
_entry.id   AF-A0A7S2UGK3-F1
#
_cell.length_a   1.000
_cell.length_b   1.000
_cell.length_c   1.000
_cell.angle_alpha   90.00
_cell.angle_beta   90.00
_cell.angle_gamma   90.00
#
_symmetry.space_group_name_H-M   'P 1'
#
loop_
_entity.id
_entity.type
_entity.pdbx_description
1 polymer ?
#
loop_
_entity_poly.entity_id
_entity_poly.type
_entity_poly.pdbx_seq_one_letter_code
_entity_poly.pdbx_strand_id
1 'polypeptide(L)'
;ARGLQKLKFYCQMCSKQCRDENGFKCHLMSDTHLRQMKMLSENTAGVLDSFSRDFERGYVEVLRRRHGVRNRTSANGVYQEVIADKHHVHMNATKWATLSDFIQYLGK
;
A
#
# COMPACT_ATOMS: atom_id res chain seq x y z
N ALA A 1 -19.65 13.06 3.35
CA ALA A 1 -18.66 11.98 3.51
C ALA A 1 -17.28 12.52 3.15
N ARG A 2 -16.27 12.44 4.03
CA ARG A 2 -14.91 12.88 3.70
C ARG A 2 -14.34 11.87 2.70
N GLY A 3 -14.22 12.26 1.43
CA GLY A 3 -13.68 11.41 0.38
C GLY A 3 -12.27 10.94 0.71
N LEU A 4 -11.89 9.75 0.23
CA LEU A 4 -10.55 9.19 0.34
C LEU A 4 -9.53 10.23 -0.13
N GLN A 5 -8.64 10.67 0.77
CA GLN A 5 -7.59 11.63 0.43
C GLN A 5 -6.57 10.96 -0.49
N LYS A 6 -5.87 11.75 -1.31
CA LYS A 6 -4.88 11.21 -2.26
C LYS A 6 -3.80 10.45 -1.48
N LEU A 7 -3.55 9.19 -1.89
CA LEU A 7 -2.54 8.31 -1.31
C LEU A 7 -1.11 8.88 -1.41
N LYS A 8 -0.88 9.91 -2.24
CA LYS A 8 0.41 10.59 -2.43
C LYS A 8 1.06 11.07 -1.13
N PHE A 9 0.27 11.38 -0.10
CA PHE A 9 0.77 11.94 1.17
C PHE A 9 0.62 10.98 2.36
N TYR A 10 0.58 9.67 2.10
CA TYR A 10 0.49 8.65 3.14
C TYR A 10 1.87 8.01 3.41
N CYS A 11 2.26 7.93 4.67
CA CYS A 11 3.44 7.18 5.10
C CYS A 11 3.00 5.80 5.61
N GLN A 12 3.38 4.73 4.90
CA GLN A 12 3.07 3.37 5.34
C GLN A 12 3.78 3.02 6.65
N MET A 13 5.04 3.45 6.79
CA MET A 13 5.90 3.12 7.93
C MET A 13 5.32 3.67 9.23
N CYS A 14 4.81 4.90 9.18
CA CYS A 14 4.15 5.54 10.32
C CYS A 14 2.63 5.33 10.33
N SER A 15 2.08 4.60 9.35
CA SER A 15 0.64 4.48 9.09
C SER A 15 -0.10 5.83 9.20
N LYS A 16 0.45 6.86 8.55
CA LYS A 16 0.04 8.26 8.75
C LYS A 16 -0.33 8.94 7.45
N GLN A 17 -1.59 9.37 7.35
CA GLN A 17 -2.08 10.25 6.30
C GLN A 17 -1.73 11.71 6.61
N CYS A 18 -0.96 12.35 5.74
CA CYS A 18 -0.72 13.79 5.76
C CYS A 18 -1.72 14.51 4.86
N ARG A 19 -2.08 15.75 5.22
CA ARG A 19 -3.11 16.53 4.53
C ARG A 19 -2.68 17.03 3.16
N ASP A 20 -1.40 17.38 3.03
CA ASP A 20 -0.82 18.04 1.86
C ASP A 20 0.68 17.76 1.78
N GLU A 21 1.31 18.23 0.70
CA GLU A 21 2.73 18.00 0.43
C GLU A 21 3.64 18.60 1.51
N ASN A 22 3.31 19.78 2.04
CA ASN A 22 4.10 20.41 3.07
C ASN A 22 4.03 19.63 4.39
N GLY A 23 2.83 19.18 4.76
CA GLY A 23 2.63 18.29 5.89
C GLY A 23 3.40 16.98 5.76
N PHE A 24 3.46 16.40 4.55
CA PHE A 24 4.24 15.20 4.30
C PHE A 24 5.76 15.44 4.42
N LYS A 25 6.29 16.54 3.86
CA LYS A 25 7.70 16.91 4.01
C LYS A 25 8.10 17.09 5.48
N CYS A 26 7.28 17.81 6.24
CA CYS A 26 7.49 18.00 7.68
C CYS A 26 7.46 16.66 8.43
N HIS A 27 6.56 15.75 8.06
CA HIS A 27 6.51 14.41 8.62
C HIS A 27 7.79 13.61 8.35
N LEU A 28 8.32 13.62 7.13
CA LEU A 28 9.57 12.91 6.80
C LEU A 28 10.78 13.43 7.59
N MET A 29 10.76 14.70 7.99
CA MET A 29 11.82 15.31 8.82
C MET A 29 11.61 15.10 10.33
N SER A 30 10.46 14.56 10.76
CA SER A 30 10.15 14.42 12.17
C SER A 30 10.98 13.32 12.85
N ASP A 31 11.38 13.55 14.10
CA ASP A 31 12.17 12.60 14.89
C ASP A 31 11.49 11.22 15.00
N THR A 32 10.16 11.18 15.12
CA THR A 32 9.38 9.93 15.12
C THR A 32 9.59 9.13 13.83
N HIS A 33 9.50 9.78 12.67
CA HIS A 33 9.71 9.12 11.38
C HIS A 33 11.16 8.63 11.25
N LEU A 34 12.13 9.48 11.59
CA LEU A 34 13.55 9.15 11.50
C LEU A 34 13.96 8.00 12.43
N ARG A 35 13.42 7.95 13.65
CA ARG A 35 13.63 6.81 14.57
C ARG A 35 13.09 5.51 14.00
N GLN A 36 11.89 5.55 13.42
CA GLN A 36 11.28 4.38 12.82
C GLN A 36 12.07 3.91 11.59
N MET A 37 12.54 4.83 10.75
CA MET A 37 13.45 4.52 9.64
C MET A 37 14.75 3.89 10.13
N LYS A 38 15.33 4.40 11.22
CA LYS A 38 16.57 3.84 11.77
C LYS A 38 16.37 2.41 12.25
N MET A 39 15.30 2.11 12.98
CA MET A 39 14.97 0.75 13.41
C MET A 39 14.74 -0.21 12.23
N LEU A 40 14.16 0.28 11.12
CA LEU A 40 13.85 -0.56 9.97
C LEU A 40 15.00 -0.67 8.97
N SER A 41 15.97 0.24 9.01
CA SER A 41 17.13 0.26 8.11
C SER A 41 18.00 -0.99 8.19
N GLU A 42 17.97 -1.69 9.33
CA GLU A 42 18.67 -2.95 9.55
C GLU A 42 18.01 -4.13 8.80
N ASN A 43 16.74 -3.99 8.37
CA ASN A 43 16.01 -5.03 7.63
C ASN A 43 15.01 -4.44 6.62
N THR A 44 15.45 -3.48 5.80
CA THR A 44 14.60 -2.84 4.78
C THR A 44 13.99 -3.85 3.81
N ALA A 45 14.75 -4.89 3.43
CA ALA A 45 14.30 -5.93 2.52
C ALA A 45 13.17 -6.78 3.11
N GLY A 46 13.28 -7.21 4.37
CA GLY A 46 12.26 -8.00 5.04
C GLY A 46 10.97 -7.22 5.31
N VAL A 47 11.09 -5.92 5.59
CA VAL A 47 9.93 -5.02 5.74
C VAL A 47 9.19 -4.85 4.42
N LEU A 48 9.91 -4.62 3.32
CA LEU A 48 9.33 -4.53 1.98
C LEU A 48 8.65 -5.84 1.56
N ASP A 49 9.27 -6.99 1.85
CA ASP A 49 8.67 -8.30 1.56
C ASP A 49 7.39 -8.53 2.38
N SER A 50 7.39 -8.14 3.66
CA SER A 50 6.22 -8.24 4.53
C SER A 50 5.05 -7.40 4.00
N PHE A 51 5.30 -6.13 3.66
CA PHE A 51 4.27 -5.28 3.04
C PHE A 51 3.78 -5.82 1.70
N SER A 52 4.68 -6.37 0.89
CA SER A 52 4.31 -6.99 -0.38
C SER A 52 3.39 -8.20 -0.18
N ARG A 53 3.71 -9.07 0.80
CA ARG A 53 2.86 -10.23 1.15
C ARG A 53 1.50 -9.83 1.67
N ASP A 54 1.43 -8.82 2.54
CA ASP A 54 0.14 -8.36 3.07
C ASP A 54 -0.71 -7.67 2.00
N PHE A 55 -0.09 -6.91 1.10
CA PHE A 55 -0.77 -6.36 -0.06
C PHE A 55 -1.34 -7.45 -0.97
N GLU A 56 -0.51 -8.44 -1.33
CA GLU A 56 -0.92 -9.57 -2.16
C GLU A 56 -2.08 -10.34 -1.54
N ARG A 57 -1.96 -10.68 -0.24
CA ARG A 57 -3.01 -11.37 0.51
C ARG A 57 -4.32 -10.60 0.49
N GLY A 58 -4.29 -9.30 0.77
CA GLY A 58 -5.46 -8.44 0.75
C GLY A 58 -6.08 -8.36 -0.65
N TYR A 59 -5.27 -8.21 -1.68
CA TYR A 59 -5.74 -8.17 -3.06
C TYR A 59 -6.42 -9.48 -3.48
N VAL A 60 -5.77 -10.61 -3.25
CA VAL A 60 -6.30 -11.95 -3.59
C VAL A 60 -7.56 -12.25 -2.78
N GLU A 61 -7.64 -11.81 -1.53
CA GLU A 61 -8.86 -11.96 -0.72
C GLU A 61 -10.04 -11.20 -1.33
N VAL A 62 -9.87 -9.92 -1.68
CA VAL A 62 -10.93 -9.12 -2.32
C VAL A 62 -11.33 -9.73 -3.66
N LEU A 63 -10.35 -10.13 -4.47
CA LEU A 63 -10.58 -10.80 -5.75
C LEU A 63 -11.41 -12.08 -5.57
N ARG A 64 -11.03 -12.97 -4.65
CA ARG A 64 -11.72 -14.23 -4.39
C ARG A 64 -13.12 -14.04 -3.83
N ARG A 65 -13.30 -13.12 -2.87
CA ARG A 65 -14.58 -12.92 -2.17
C ARG A 65 -15.61 -12.20 -3.01
N ARG A 66 -15.22 -11.18 -3.79
CA ARG A 66 -16.18 -10.28 -4.47
C ARG A 66 -16.33 -10.54 -5.96
N HIS A 67 -15.26 -10.96 -6.62
CA HIS A 67 -15.21 -11.09 -8.07
C HIS A 67 -15.24 -12.55 -8.54
N GLY A 68 -14.72 -13.45 -7.71
CA GLY A 68 -14.59 -14.87 -8.02
C GLY A 68 -13.45 -15.12 -9.02
N VAL A 69 -12.86 -16.32 -8.97
CA VAL A 69 -11.65 -16.66 -9.75
C VAL A 69 -11.89 -16.83 -11.26
N ARG A 70 -13.16 -16.90 -11.69
CA ARG A 70 -13.55 -17.22 -13.08
C ARG A 70 -14.01 -16.01 -13.90
N ASN A 71 -14.32 -14.89 -13.23
CA ASN A 71 -14.85 -13.72 -13.90
C ASN A 71 -13.72 -12.79 -14.34
N ARG A 72 -13.88 -12.20 -15.53
CA ARG A 72 -13.00 -11.14 -15.98
C ARG A 72 -13.27 -9.88 -15.17
N THR A 73 -12.30 -9.50 -14.36
CA THR A 73 -12.41 -8.31 -13.49
C THR A 73 -11.33 -7.31 -13.84
N SER A 74 -11.71 -6.02 -13.80
CA SER A 74 -10.76 -4.92 -13.89
C SER A 74 -9.82 -4.91 -12.69
N ALA A 75 -8.52 -5.10 -12.93
CA ALA A 75 -7.51 -5.08 -11.88
C ALA A 75 -7.51 -3.78 -11.07
N ASN A 76 -7.76 -2.65 -11.73
CA ASN A 76 -7.88 -1.35 -11.07
C ASN A 76 -9.13 -1.28 -10.18
N GLY A 77 -10.24 -1.91 -10.59
CA GLY A 77 -11.45 -1.99 -9.77
C GLY A 77 -11.21 -2.73 -8.45
N VAL A 78 -10.56 -3.90 -8.51
CA VAL A 78 -10.16 -4.65 -7.31
C VAL A 78 -9.22 -3.82 -6.44
N TYR A 79 -8.23 -3.16 -7.06
CA TYR A 79 -7.30 -2.30 -6.32
C TYR A 79 -8.02 -1.17 -5.58
N GLN A 80 -9.00 -0.50 -6.21
CA GLN A 80 -9.80 0.54 -5.56
C GLN A 80 -10.58 0.00 -4.35
N GLU A 81 -11.07 -1.25 -4.41
CA GLU A 81 -11.76 -1.88 -3.27
C GLU A 81 -10.80 -2.30 -2.16
N VAL A 82 -9.60 -2.78 -2.51
CA VAL A 82 -8.55 -3.07 -1.53
C VAL A 82 -8.18 -1.81 -0.74
N ILE A 83 -8.01 -0.68 -1.44
CA ILE A 83 -7.66 0.58 -0.80
C ILE A 83 -8.83 1.31 -0.10
N ALA A 84 -10.04 0.79 -0.26
CA ALA A 84 -11.21 1.32 0.44
C ALA A 84 -11.26 0.86 1.91
N ASP A 85 -10.61 -0.25 2.25
CA ASP A 85 -10.44 -0.66 3.64
C ASP A 85 -9.45 0.27 4.37
N LYS A 86 -9.61 0.53 5.67
CA LYS A 86 -8.73 1.48 6.38
C LYS A 86 -7.38 0.89 6.81
N HIS A 87 -7.24 -0.44 6.82
CA HIS A 87 -6.03 -1.13 7.29
C HIS A 87 -5.23 -1.75 6.16
N HIS A 88 -5.50 -1.38 4.91
CA HIS A 88 -4.79 -1.92 3.77
C HIS A 88 -3.35 -1.39 3.68
N VAL A 89 -2.47 -2.21 3.13
CA VAL A 89 -1.14 -1.78 2.70
C VAL A 89 -1.27 -1.07 1.38
N HIS A 90 -0.69 0.12 1.27
CA HIS A 90 -0.68 0.85 0.01
C HIS A 90 0.37 0.24 -0.95
N MET A 91 0.09 0.22 -2.25
CA MET A 91 1.01 -0.32 -3.27
C MET A 91 2.40 0.37 -3.25
N ASN A 92 2.44 1.65 -2.88
CA ASN A 92 3.69 2.42 -2.76
C ASN A 92 4.68 1.87 -1.71
N ALA A 93 4.23 0.98 -0.83
CA ALA A 93 5.05 0.33 0.18
C ALA A 93 5.49 -1.09 -0.19
N THR A 94 5.15 -1.54 -1.40
CA THR A 94 5.46 -2.88 -1.90
C THR A 94 6.62 -2.86 -2.88
N LYS A 95 7.11 -4.05 -3.26
CA LYS A 95 8.14 -4.21 -4.31
C LYS A 95 7.66 -3.84 -5.72
N TRP A 96 6.35 -3.71 -5.94
CA TRP A 96 5.77 -3.43 -7.26
C TRP A 96 5.58 -1.92 -7.44
N ALA A 97 6.25 -1.35 -8.45
CA ALA A 97 6.17 0.09 -8.72
C ALA A 97 4.82 0.51 -9.34
N THR A 98 4.14 -0.42 -10.01
CA THR A 98 2.85 -0.17 -10.68
C THR A 98 1.90 -1.35 -10.51
N LEU A 99 0.60 -1.09 -10.63
CA LEU A 99 -0.40 -2.16 -10.59
C LEU A 99 -0.17 -3.18 -11.70
N SER A 100 0.25 -2.74 -12.89
CA SER A 100 0.56 -3.64 -14.01
C SER A 100 1.68 -4.63 -13.67
N ASP A 101 2.73 -4.17 -12.98
CA ASP A 101 3.85 -5.01 -12.55
C ASP A 101 3.39 -6.07 -11.52
N PHE A 102 2.53 -5.67 -10.59
CA PHE A 102 1.89 -6.58 -9.64
C PHE A 102 0.99 -7.63 -10.33
N ILE A 103 0.17 -7.22 -11.31
CA ILE A 103 -0.68 -8.16 -12.05
C ILE A 103 0.16 -9.12 -12.90
N GLN A 104 1.25 -8.65 -13.50
CA GLN A 104 2.17 -9.53 -14.22
C GLN A 104 2.84 -10.54 -13.28
N TYR A 105 3.13 -10.15 -12.04
CA TYR A 105 3.61 -11.07 -11.02
C TYR A 105 2.55 -12.13 -10.64
N LEU A 106 1.29 -11.74 -10.44
CA LEU A 106 0.21 -12.69 -10.12
C LEU A 106 -0.13 -13.66 -11.26
N GLY A 107 0.15 -13.28 -12.51
CA GLY A 107 -0.07 -14.11 -13.69
C GLY A 107 1.07 -15.09 -14.00
N LYS A 108 2.17 -15.05 -13.25
CA LYS A 108 3.27 -16.02 -13.31
C LYS A 108 3.02 -17.15 -12.33
#